data_AF-A0AAE1QL26-F1
#
_entry.id   AF-A0AAE1QL26-F1
#
_cell.length_a   1.000
_cell.length_b   1.000
_cell.length_c   1.000
_cell.angle_alpha   90.00
_cell.angle_beta   90.00
_cell.angle_gamma   90.00
#
_symmetry.space_group_name_H-M   'P 1'
#
loop_
_entity.id
_entity.type
_entity.pdbx_description
1 polymer ?
#
loop_
_entity_poly.entity_id
_entity_poly.type
_entity_poly.pdbx_seq_one_letter_code
_entity_poly.pdbx_strand_id
1 'polypeptide(L)' 'MALFGFLQDNLILDDSQYGFRAERAVSDQLILTYNLVTLWYDQGSTVDLILFDFDQGVRQSPPPDTP' A
#
# COMPACT_ATOMS: atom_id res chain seq x y z
N MET A 1 11.19 1.39 18.01
CA MET A 1 11.32 1.71 16.57
C MET A 1 10.00 1.35 15.90
N ALA A 2 9.32 2.32 15.28
CA ALA A 2 8.04 2.09 14.61
C ALA A 2 8.25 1.28 13.33
N LEU A 3 7.35 0.33 13.03
CA LEU A 3 7.35 -0.54 11.84
C LEU A 3 7.64 0.25 10.55
N PHE A 4 7.04 1.43 10.40
CA PHE A 4 7.28 2.31 9.25
C PHE A 4 8.76 2.67 9.07
N GLY A 5 9.47 3.03 10.15
CA GLY A 5 10.89 3.36 10.09
C GLY A 5 11.72 2.17 9.61
N PHE A 6 11.45 0.97 10.13
CA PHE A 6 12.12 -0.24 9.64
C PHE A 6 11.87 -0.49 8.15
N LEU A 7 10.62 -0.37 7.69
CA LEU A 7 10.27 -0.61 6.29
C LEU A 7 10.90 0.43 5.34
N GLN A 8 10.98 1.68 5.79
CA GLN A 8 11.62 2.77 5.05
C GLN A 8 13.14 2.61 5.00
N ASP A 9 13.78 2.35 6.15
CA ASP A 9 15.24 2.23 6.28
C ASP A 9 15.79 1.04 5.48
N ASN A 10 14.98 -0.01 5.29
CA ASN A 10 15.34 -1.20 4.52
C ASN A 10 14.88 -1.16 3.05
N LEU A 11 14.36 -0.02 2.57
CA LEU A 11 13.89 0.16 1.18
C LEU A 11 12.88 -0.91 0.73
N ILE A 12 12.03 -1.37 1.66
CA ILE A 12 11.01 -2.39 1.40
C ILE A 12 9.75 -1.76 0.80
N LEU A 13 9.53 -0.47 1.06
CA LEU A 13 8.35 0.25 0.60
C LEU A 13 8.48 0.68 -0.86
N ASP A 14 7.53 0.24 -1.70
CA ASP A 14 7.42 0.70 -3.08
C ASP A 14 6.85 2.13 -3.15
N ASP A 15 7.13 2.85 -4.24
CA ASP A 15 6.58 4.19 -4.46
C ASP A 15 5.07 4.20 -4.68
N SER A 16 4.49 3.08 -5.12
CA SER A 16 3.05 2.89 -5.26
C SER A 16 2.35 2.53 -3.93
N GLN A 17 3.08 2.43 -2.81
CA GLN A 17 2.51 2.17 -1.49
C GLN A 17 2.29 3.49 -0.73
N TYR A 18 1.02 3.75 -0.41
CA TYR A 18 0.58 5.00 0.24
C TYR A 18 0.18 4.80 1.71
N GLY A 19 -0.19 3.58 2.11
CA GLY A 19 -0.61 3.29 3.47
C GLY A 19 0.51 3.52 4.49
N PHE A 20 0.15 4.15 5.62
CA PHE A 20 1.03 4.34 6.79
C PHE A 20 2.34 5.11 6.53
N ARG A 21 2.41 5.96 5.50
CA ARG A 21 3.59 6.82 5.24
C ARG A 21 3.29 8.27 5.59
N ALA A 22 4.20 8.90 6.30
CA ALA A 22 4.19 10.36 6.41
C ALA A 22 4.30 10.93 4.99
N GLU A 23 3.47 11.91 4.65
CA GLU A 23 3.45 12.60 3.34
C GLU A 23 2.75 11.88 2.17
N ARG A 24 2.10 10.74 2.39
CA ARG A 24 1.26 10.09 1.36
C ARG A 24 -0.19 10.12 1.79
N ALA A 25 -1.04 10.80 1.03
CA ALA A 25 -2.48 10.85 1.28
C ALA A 25 -3.22 9.77 0.48
N VAL A 26 -4.39 9.37 0.97
CA VAL A 26 -5.31 8.46 0.24
C VAL A 26 -5.73 9.06 -1.11
N SER A 27 -5.84 10.39 -1.20
CA SER A 27 -6.11 11.10 -2.46
C SER A 27 -5.01 10.86 -3.51
N ASP A 28 -3.76 10.74 -3.09
CA ASP A 28 -2.65 10.54 -4.01
C ASP A 28 -2.70 9.13 -4.62
N GLN A 29 -3.11 8.13 -3.83
CA GLN A 29 -3.35 6.77 -4.32
C GLN A 29 -4.51 6.73 -5.33
N LEU A 30 -5.58 7.49 -5.07
CA LEU A 30 -6.72 7.57 -5.98
C LEU A 30 -6.30 8.20 -7.32
N ILE A 31 -5.54 9.29 -7.28
CA ILE A 31 -5.02 9.96 -8.48
C ILE A 31 -4.10 9.03 -9.27
N LEU A 32 -3.20 8.31 -8.60
CA LEU A 32 -2.33 7.33 -9.25
C LEU A 32 -3.15 6.25 -9.99
N THR A 33 -4.14 5.69 -9.31
CA THR A 33 -5.01 4.65 -9.86
C THR A 33 -5.76 5.17 -11.09
N TYR A 34 -6.35 6.37 -10.99
CA TYR A 34 -7.09 6.99 -12.09
C TYR A 34 -6.20 7.26 -13.30
N ASN A 35 -5.01 7.80 -13.09
CA ASN A 35 -4.05 8.09 -14.17
C ASN A 35 -3.63 6.80 -14.89
N LEU A 36 -3.37 5.72 -14.15
CA LEU A 36 -3.05 4.43 -14.75
C LEU A 36 -4.22 3.91 -15.58
N VAL A 37 -5.41 3.81 -15.00
CA VAL A 37 -6.60 3.32 -15.71
C VAL A 37 -6.86 4.12 -17.00
N THR A 38 -6.79 5.45 -16.90
CA THR A 38 -7.00 6.34 -18.05
C THR A 38 -5.95 6.13 -19.13
N LEU A 39 -4.67 6.00 -18.76
CA LEU A 39 -3.58 5.75 -19.71
C LEU A 39 -3.80 4.44 -20.50
N TRP A 40 -4.14 3.35 -19.82
CA TRP A 40 -4.37 2.07 -20.47
C TRP A 40 -5.62 2.10 -21.34
N TYR A 41 -6.68 2.75 -20.88
CA TYR A 41 -7.90 2.96 -21.65
C TYR A 41 -7.64 3.77 -22.93
N ASP A 42 -6.88 4.87 -22.82
CA ASP A 42 -6.51 5.73 -23.96
C ASP A 42 -5.64 4.99 -24.99
N GLN A 43 -4.89 3.97 -24.56
CA GLN A 43 -4.13 3.07 -25.44
C GLN A 43 -5.01 1.99 -26.10
N GLY A 44 -6.34 2.01 -25.88
CA GLY A 44 -7.28 1.04 -26.41
C GLY A 44 -7.26 -0.31 -25.67
N SER A 45 -6.66 -0.37 -24.48
CA SER A 45 -6.66 -1.58 -23.66
C SER A 45 -7.96 -1.71 -22.86
N THR A 46 -8.40 -2.94 -22.65
CA THR A 46 -9.39 -3.24 -21.61
C THR A 46 -8.71 -3.18 -20.24
N VAL A 47 -9.34 -2.52 -19.29
CA VAL A 47 -8.79 -2.32 -17.94
C VAL A 47 -9.75 -2.89 -16.91
N ASP A 48 -9.28 -3.86 -16.13
CA ASP A 48 -10.00 -4.43 -15.00
C ASP A 48 -9.33 -4.01 -13.69
N LEU A 49 -10.11 -3.43 -12.77
CA LEU A 49 -9.62 -3.09 -11.44
C LEU A 49 -9.97 -4.21 -10.45
N ILE A 50 -8.94 -4.89 -9.94
CA ILE A 50 -9.11 -5.96 -8.97
C ILE A 50 -8.88 -5.40 -7.56
N LEU A 51 -9.93 -5.43 -6.74
CA LEU A 51 -9.90 -4.96 -5.35
C LEU A 51 -9.63 -6.15 -4.42
N PHE A 52 -8.58 -6.06 -3.61
CA PHE A 52 -8.22 -7.05 -2.61
C PHE A 52 -8.23 -6.41 -1.21
N ASP A 53 -8.68 -7.18 -0.23
CA ASP A 53 -8.62 -6.82 1.18
C ASP A 53 -8.25 -8.04 2.03
N PHE A 54 -7.68 -7.82 3.21
CA PHE A 54 -7.25 -8.87 4.12
C PHE A 54 -8.19 -8.94 5.33
N ASP A 55 -8.83 -10.10 5.53
CA ASP A 55 -9.81 -10.35 6.61
C ASP A 55 -9.22 -10.15 8.03
N GLN A 56 -7.91 -10.36 8.23
CA GLN A 56 -7.21 -10.09 9.49
C GLN A 56 -5.79 -9.56 9.26
N GLY A 57 -5.65 -8.23 9.13
CA GLY A 57 -4.36 -7.56 8.92
C GLY A 57 -3.47 -7.45 10.17
N VAL A 58 -4.00 -7.69 11.36
CA VAL A 58 -3.24 -7.62 12.64
C VAL A 58 -3.43 -8.92 13.39
N ARG A 59 -2.57 -9.91 13.12
CA ARG A 59 -2.42 -11.05 14.04
C ARG A 59 -1.48 -10.63 15.16
N GLN A 60 -1.95 -10.78 16.40
CA GLN A 60 -1.25 -10.45 17.63
C GLN A 60 0.20 -10.93 17.58
N SER A 61 1.14 -10.03 17.89
CA SER A 61 2.50 -10.42 18.24
C SER A 61 2.41 -11.43 19.39
N PRO A 62 3.22 -12.51 19.38
CA PRO A 62 3.26 -13.44 20.51
C PRO A 62 3.49 -12.64 21.81
N PRO A 63 2.79 -12.99 22.91
CA PRO A 63 3.03 -12.32 24.19
C PRO A 63 4.53 -12.39 24.51
N PRO A 64 5.11 -11.32 25.07
CA PRO A 64 6.53 -11.32 25.41
C PRO A 64 6.81 -12.53 26.30
N ASP A 65 7.85 -13.29 25.93
CA ASP A 65 8.23 -14.54 26.59
C ASP A 65 8.14 -14.41 28.11
N THR A 66 7.32 -15.25 28.73
CA THR A 66 7.38 -15.53 30.16
C THR A 66 8.25 -16.78 30.26
N PRO A 67 9.47 -16.69 30.82
CA PRO A 67 9.72 -16.30 32.20
C PRO A 67 10.75 -15.19 32.43
#